data_AF-W7Z7H5-F1
#
_entry.id   AF-W7Z7H5-F1
#
_cell.length_a   1.000
_cell.length_b   1.000
_cell.length_c   1.000
_cell.angle_alpha   90.00
_cell.angle_beta   90.00
_cell.angle_gamma   90.00
#
_symmetry.space_group_name_H-M   'P 1'
#
loop_
_entity.id
_entity.type
_entity.pdbx_description
1 polymer ?
#
loop_
_entity_poly.entity_id
_entity_poly.type
_entity_poly.pdbx_seq_one_letter_code
_entity_poly.pdbx_strand_id
1 'polypeptide(L)'
;MGKKRAIMLLSSLLLLSGTMEAQAQSAGKTTITKASAVPTASKTDKSNISLVSSSNKSVKSVKSSKVVKNTTSVATDPIPQIVKNISPSVVGIIGRSTDATSSGSAANRYNLAHGTGVIIRSNGWIVTNAHVVNGLQSTLVVTSDGKSYNITDTYIDETSDIALIKINAKNMVPATFAKSAQNAQVGERVVAIGTPISFSLRNSATVGVVSGLNRGINASYRLIQSDTAINPGNSGGPLVNMKGEVLGINSMKFAAVGVENMGFSIPSETVQYVIVQLFKYGEVQRPSLGLSMEESWSAIVGLPTDDPLTINKVLSDEAKKAGIRENDVLYSINGKRVSSVVDINEMFKLICQDKP
;
A
#
# COMPACT_ATOMS: atom_id res chain seq x y z
N MET A 1 37.13 -0.84 -33.88
CA MET A 1 36.66 -2.21 -33.54
C MET A 1 35.30 -2.11 -32.86
N GLY A 2 34.22 -2.36 -33.61
CA GLY A 2 32.85 -2.24 -33.11
C GLY A 2 32.48 -3.42 -32.21
N LYS A 3 32.09 -3.13 -30.97
CA LYS A 3 31.51 -4.13 -30.06
C LYS A 3 30.12 -4.50 -30.57
N LYS A 4 29.96 -5.73 -31.09
CA LYS A 4 28.65 -6.32 -31.36
C LYS A 4 27.94 -6.52 -30.03
N ARG A 5 26.92 -5.70 -29.73
CA ARG A 5 26.01 -5.89 -28.60
C ARG A 5 24.95 -6.91 -29.03
N ALA A 6 24.84 -8.01 -28.30
CA ALA A 6 23.78 -8.99 -28.49
C ALA A 6 22.49 -8.42 -27.87
N ILE A 7 21.43 -8.33 -28.66
CA ILE A 7 20.08 -7.97 -28.22
C ILE A 7 19.35 -9.29 -28.00
N MET A 8 19.03 -9.62 -26.74
CA MET A 8 18.31 -10.85 -26.42
C MET A 8 16.84 -10.53 -26.16
N LEU A 9 15.96 -11.08 -26.99
CA LEU A 9 14.51 -11.12 -26.79
C LEU A 9 14.18 -12.51 -26.25
N LEU A 10 13.93 -12.64 -24.95
CA LEU A 10 13.52 -13.93 -24.38
C LEU A 10 12.07 -14.23 -24.77
N SER A 11 11.88 -15.28 -25.57
CA SER A 11 10.61 -15.97 -25.79
C SER A 11 10.57 -17.27 -24.97
N SER A 12 9.45 -17.49 -24.30
CA SER A 12 9.20 -18.47 -23.23
C SER A 12 9.58 -19.94 -23.51
N LEU A 13 10.31 -20.55 -22.58
CA LEU A 13 10.17 -21.96 -22.19
C LEU A 13 10.44 -22.08 -20.68
N LEU A 14 9.38 -22.21 -19.87
CA LEU A 14 9.47 -22.35 -18.41
C LEU A 14 9.52 -23.83 -18.03
N LEU A 15 10.61 -24.27 -17.39
CA LEU A 15 10.67 -25.53 -16.63
C LEU A 15 10.95 -25.14 -15.18
N LEU A 16 10.03 -25.51 -14.28
CA LEU A 16 10.12 -25.25 -12.84
C LEU A 16 11.06 -26.25 -12.16
N SER A 17 12.10 -25.76 -11.50
CA SER A 17 12.73 -26.43 -10.36
C SER A 17 13.32 -25.38 -9.43
N GLY A 18 12.86 -25.35 -8.18
CA GLY A 18 13.22 -24.33 -7.19
C GLY A 18 14.41 -24.70 -6.32
N THR A 19 15.03 -23.68 -5.75
CA THR A 19 15.62 -23.61 -4.40
C THR A 19 15.79 -22.13 -4.05
N MET A 20 15.43 -21.74 -2.82
CA MET A 20 15.48 -20.38 -2.29
C MET A 20 16.79 -20.09 -1.58
N GLU A 21 17.32 -18.87 -1.74
CA GLU A 21 18.28 -18.26 -0.82
C GLU A 21 18.02 -16.74 -0.78
N ALA A 22 17.79 -16.22 0.42
CA ALA A 22 17.55 -14.80 0.69
C ALA A 22 18.89 -14.10 1.00
N GLN A 23 19.14 -12.94 0.39
CA GLN A 23 20.25 -12.06 0.77
C GLN A 23 19.77 -10.62 0.99
N ALA A 24 20.05 -10.12 2.19
CA ALA A 24 19.84 -8.74 2.61
C ALA A 24 20.91 -7.82 2.00
N GLN A 25 20.51 -6.62 1.55
CA GLN A 25 21.42 -5.56 1.12
C GLN A 25 21.56 -4.48 2.20
N SER A 26 22.81 -4.11 2.46
CA SER A 26 23.29 -3.12 3.42
C SER A 26 23.21 -1.69 2.84
N ALA A 27 22.61 -0.77 3.57
CA ALA A 27 22.50 0.64 3.19
C ALA A 27 23.75 1.44 3.62
N GLY A 28 24.41 2.06 2.64
CA GLY A 28 25.57 2.93 2.83
C GLY A 28 25.22 4.27 3.49
N LYS A 29 26.06 4.70 4.42
CA LYS A 29 26.05 6.01 5.09
C LYS A 29 26.32 7.14 4.09
N THR A 30 25.44 8.15 4.02
CA THR A 30 25.72 9.42 3.35
C THR A 30 25.62 10.58 4.34
N THR A 31 26.73 11.28 4.50
CA THR A 31 26.92 12.48 5.33
C THR A 31 26.25 13.69 4.66
N ILE A 32 25.34 14.38 5.35
CA ILE A 32 24.73 15.63 4.87
C ILE A 32 25.44 16.83 5.51
N THR A 33 26.05 17.66 4.67
CA THR A 33 26.61 18.98 5.00
C THR A 33 25.50 20.03 5.17
N LYS A 34 25.59 20.82 6.25
CA LYS A 34 24.70 21.96 6.54
C LYS A 34 24.88 23.08 5.52
N ALA A 35 23.77 23.57 4.95
CA ALA A 35 23.75 24.81 4.17
C ALA A 35 23.41 26.01 5.07
N SER A 36 24.16 27.09 4.89
CA SER A 36 24.08 28.37 5.61
C SER A 36 22.93 29.25 5.12
N ALA A 37 22.40 30.07 6.02
CA ALA A 37 21.36 31.07 5.76
C ALA A 37 21.88 32.28 4.94
N VAL A 38 20.97 32.93 4.20
CA VAL A 38 21.18 34.20 3.48
C VAL A 38 20.20 35.25 4.03
N PRO A 39 20.56 36.55 4.11
CA PRO A 39 19.98 37.48 5.08
C PRO A 39 18.84 38.37 4.56
N THR A 40 18.17 38.98 5.54
CA THR A 40 16.99 39.85 5.51
C THR A 40 17.26 41.30 5.06
N ALA A 41 16.35 41.87 4.26
CA ALA A 41 15.89 43.28 4.23
C ALA A 41 14.69 43.34 3.25
N SER A 42 13.61 44.13 3.33
CA SER A 42 13.25 45.36 4.05
C SER A 42 11.70 45.53 4.03
N LYS A 43 11.20 46.25 5.04
CA LYS A 43 9.89 46.88 5.32
C LYS A 43 8.89 47.12 4.16
N THR A 44 7.59 46.94 4.43
CA THR A 44 6.58 48.03 4.35
C THR A 44 5.22 47.68 5.00
N ASP A 45 4.75 48.68 5.76
CA ASP A 45 3.41 49.09 6.23
C ASP A 45 2.28 48.14 6.63
N LYS A 46 1.86 48.35 7.89
CA LYS A 46 0.58 47.98 8.48
C LYS A 46 -0.49 48.99 8.06
N SER A 47 -1.60 48.53 7.47
CA SER A 47 -2.94 49.00 7.86
C SER A 47 -4.05 48.19 7.21
N ASN A 48 -5.09 47.95 8.01
CA ASN A 48 -6.48 47.62 7.65
C ASN A 48 -6.79 46.21 7.13
N ILE A 49 -7.35 45.38 8.04
CA ILE A 49 -8.64 44.71 7.84
C ILE A 49 -9.26 44.52 9.24
N SER A 50 -10.36 45.23 9.50
CA SER A 50 -11.16 45.09 10.73
C SER A 50 -12.21 44.00 10.54
N LEU A 51 -12.30 43.11 11.53
CA LEU A 51 -13.41 42.17 11.71
C LEU A 51 -14.73 42.95 11.87
N VAL A 52 -15.72 42.67 11.02
CA VAL A 52 -17.10 43.16 11.18
C VAL A 52 -17.92 42.06 11.83
N SER A 53 -18.32 42.31 13.07
CA SER A 53 -19.33 41.55 13.82
C SER A 53 -20.73 41.99 13.39
N SER A 54 -21.54 41.02 12.98
CA SER A 54 -22.92 41.21 12.50
C SER A 54 -23.85 41.58 13.63
N SER A 55 -24.30 42.84 13.66
CA SER A 55 -25.42 43.30 14.49
C SER A 55 -26.73 43.17 13.71
N ASN A 56 -27.71 42.49 14.33
CA ASN A 56 -29.09 42.37 13.87
C ASN A 56 -29.74 43.75 13.73
N LYS A 57 -30.24 44.10 12.54
CA LYS A 57 -31.22 45.19 12.37
C LYS A 57 -32.25 44.86 11.29
N SER A 58 -33.50 44.89 11.75
CA SER A 58 -34.79 44.84 11.06
C SER A 58 -34.78 45.36 9.61
N VAL A 59 -35.29 44.55 8.68
CA VAL A 59 -35.61 44.96 7.31
C VAL A 59 -37.13 44.91 7.11
N LYS A 60 -37.70 46.06 6.74
CA LYS A 60 -39.11 46.27 6.41
C LYS A 60 -39.54 45.48 5.17
N SER A 61 -40.82 45.08 5.17
CA SER A 61 -41.49 44.32 4.12
C SER A 61 -41.45 45.02 2.75
N VAL A 62 -41.04 44.28 1.72
CA VAL A 62 -41.35 44.57 0.31
C VAL A 62 -41.92 43.31 -0.33
N LYS A 63 -42.94 43.52 -1.16
CA LYS A 63 -43.94 42.56 -1.64
C LYS A 63 -43.37 41.43 -2.52
N SER A 64 -43.99 40.26 -2.31
CA SER A 64 -44.08 39.06 -3.15
C SER A 64 -43.53 39.16 -4.57
N SER A 65 -42.45 38.41 -4.82
CA SER A 65 -42.08 37.92 -6.15
C SER A 65 -42.08 36.39 -6.08
N LYS A 66 -42.76 35.74 -7.05
CA LYS A 66 -42.95 34.29 -7.14
C LYS A 66 -41.64 33.53 -6.91
N VAL A 67 -41.60 32.73 -5.84
CA VAL A 67 -40.55 31.74 -5.60
C VAL A 67 -40.71 30.61 -6.62
N VAL A 68 -39.87 30.61 -7.65
CA VAL A 68 -39.60 29.41 -8.44
C VAL A 68 -38.80 28.47 -7.53
N LYS A 69 -39.44 27.40 -7.05
CA LYS A 69 -38.74 26.31 -6.36
C LYS A 69 -37.91 25.55 -7.39
N ASN A 70 -36.73 26.05 -7.70
CA ASN A 70 -35.67 25.20 -8.24
C ASN A 70 -35.21 24.31 -7.09
N THR A 71 -35.80 23.12 -7.00
CA THR A 71 -35.32 22.06 -6.13
C THR A 71 -34.02 21.54 -6.72
N THR A 72 -32.92 22.27 -6.48
CA THR A 72 -31.57 21.78 -6.74
C THR A 72 -31.39 20.59 -5.80
N SER A 73 -31.48 19.36 -6.32
CA SER A 73 -31.13 18.16 -5.58
C SER A 73 -29.65 18.26 -5.24
N VAL A 74 -29.34 18.71 -4.03
CA VAL A 74 -27.98 18.63 -3.49
C VAL A 74 -27.66 17.14 -3.46
N ALA A 75 -26.75 16.70 -4.33
CA ALA A 75 -26.27 15.33 -4.33
C ALA A 75 -25.73 15.03 -2.93
N THR A 76 -26.35 14.08 -2.23
CA THR A 76 -25.89 13.64 -0.91
C THR A 76 -24.47 13.10 -1.02
N ASP A 77 -23.56 13.57 -0.15
CA ASP A 77 -22.19 13.06 -0.11
C ASP A 77 -22.24 11.54 0.11
N PRO A 78 -21.65 10.72 -0.79
CA PRO A 78 -21.73 9.27 -0.68
C PRO A 78 -20.87 8.70 0.47
N ILE A 79 -19.92 9.47 0.99
CA ILE A 79 -18.91 8.98 1.96
C ILE A 79 -19.52 8.37 3.23
N PRO A 80 -20.47 9.01 3.93
CA PRO A 80 -21.07 8.42 5.13
C PRO A 80 -21.69 7.05 4.86
N GLN A 81 -22.31 6.87 3.69
CA GLN A 81 -22.92 5.61 3.30
C GLN A 81 -21.86 4.56 2.94
N ILE A 82 -20.79 4.95 2.25
CA ILE A 82 -19.66 4.07 1.95
C ILE A 82 -19.04 3.56 3.25
N VAL A 83 -18.70 4.45 4.19
CA VAL A 83 -18.12 4.10 5.49
C VAL A 83 -19.06 3.15 6.23
N LYS A 84 -20.36 3.47 6.32
CA LYS A 84 -21.35 2.61 6.96
C LYS A 84 -21.39 1.19 6.36
N ASN A 85 -21.28 1.07 5.04
CA ASN A 85 -21.36 -0.21 4.35
C ASN A 85 -20.11 -1.06 4.52
N ILE A 86 -18.92 -0.44 4.50
CA ILE A 86 -17.64 -1.16 4.54
C ILE A 86 -17.14 -1.42 5.97
N SER A 87 -17.52 -0.59 6.94
CA SER A 87 -17.10 -0.72 8.35
C SER A 87 -17.29 -2.13 8.95
N PRO A 88 -18.40 -2.86 8.69
CA PRO A 88 -18.57 -4.24 9.15
C PRO A 88 -17.53 -5.24 8.61
N SER A 89 -16.86 -4.89 7.50
CA SER A 89 -15.79 -5.67 6.88
C SER A 89 -14.41 -5.31 7.43
N VAL A 90 -14.29 -4.30 8.29
CA VAL A 90 -13.01 -3.84 8.85
C VAL A 90 -12.89 -4.27 10.31
N VAL A 91 -11.74 -4.85 10.65
CA VAL A 91 -11.45 -5.34 12.00
C VAL A 91 -10.19 -4.67 12.57
N GLY A 92 -10.13 -4.51 13.89
CA GLY A 92 -8.90 -4.18 14.59
C GLY A 92 -8.13 -5.46 14.92
N ILE A 93 -6.81 -5.41 14.83
CA ILE A 93 -5.90 -6.49 15.25
C ILE A 93 -5.02 -5.94 16.35
N ILE A 94 -4.89 -6.64 17.48
CA ILE A 94 -4.08 -6.19 18.62
C ILE A 94 -3.35 -7.38 19.24
N GLY A 95 -2.10 -7.17 19.63
CA GLY A 95 -1.29 -8.19 20.29
C GLY A 95 -0.14 -7.58 21.05
N ARG A 96 0.59 -8.42 21.78
CA ARG A 96 1.80 -8.03 22.52
C ARG A 96 3.00 -8.11 21.59
N SER A 97 3.76 -7.03 21.47
CA SER A 97 4.98 -7.02 20.63
C SER A 97 6.11 -7.81 21.30
N THR A 98 6.88 -8.57 20.50
CA THR A 98 8.07 -9.31 20.94
C THR A 98 9.35 -8.48 20.98
N ASP A 99 9.40 -7.33 20.29
CA ASP A 99 10.64 -6.57 20.01
C ASP A 99 11.07 -5.64 21.15
N ALA A 100 10.52 -5.83 22.35
CA ALA A 100 10.96 -5.12 23.54
C ALA A 100 12.27 -5.71 24.09
N THR A 101 13.36 -5.52 23.35
CA THR A 101 14.71 -5.72 23.87
C THR A 101 15.03 -4.65 24.93
N SER A 102 15.22 -5.12 26.16
CA SER A 102 16.09 -4.54 27.20
C SER A 102 15.79 -3.12 27.72
N SER A 103 14.78 -2.98 28.59
CA SER A 103 14.96 -2.20 29.82
C SER A 103 14.29 -2.98 30.96
N GLY A 104 15.06 -3.30 32.00
CA GLY A 104 14.73 -4.28 33.04
C GLY A 104 13.53 -3.88 33.92
N SER A 105 12.33 -4.08 33.42
CA SER A 105 11.10 -4.11 34.22
C SER A 105 10.18 -5.19 33.68
N ALA A 106 9.96 -6.21 34.50
CA ALA A 106 9.02 -7.28 34.23
C ALA A 106 7.66 -6.72 33.76
N ALA A 107 7.19 -7.21 32.61
CA ALA A 107 5.81 -7.07 32.13
C ALA A 107 5.25 -5.64 32.08
N ASN A 108 5.72 -4.82 31.13
CA ASN A 108 4.94 -3.67 30.70
C ASN A 108 3.64 -4.16 30.02
N ARG A 109 2.55 -4.17 30.77
CA ARG A 109 1.19 -4.51 30.30
C ARG A 109 0.68 -3.61 29.16
N TYR A 110 1.41 -2.54 28.85
CA TYR A 110 1.12 -1.60 27.76
C TYR A 110 1.98 -1.82 26.52
N ASN A 111 2.78 -2.89 26.43
CA ASN A 111 3.53 -3.22 25.22
C ASN A 111 2.63 -3.88 24.14
N LEU A 112 1.62 -3.13 23.71
CA LEU A 112 0.65 -3.56 22.70
C LEU A 112 0.97 -2.89 21.38
N ALA A 113 0.95 -3.69 20.32
CA ALA A 113 0.94 -3.22 18.95
C ALA A 113 -0.40 -3.60 18.32
N HIS A 114 -0.83 -2.78 17.36
CA HIS A 114 -2.11 -2.97 16.71
C HIS A 114 -2.05 -2.54 15.24
N GLY A 115 -2.99 -3.09 14.49
CA GLY A 115 -3.25 -2.74 13.11
C GLY A 115 -4.70 -2.98 12.75
N THR A 116 -4.96 -3.04 11.47
CA THR A 116 -6.29 -3.23 10.90
C THR A 116 -6.28 -4.47 10.00
N GLY A 117 -7.42 -5.10 9.79
CA GLY A 117 -7.62 -6.12 8.76
C GLY A 117 -8.93 -5.91 8.01
N VAL A 118 -9.03 -6.58 6.87
CA VAL A 118 -10.22 -6.59 6.01
C VAL A 118 -10.74 -8.01 5.88
N ILE A 119 -12.00 -8.23 6.24
CA ILE A 119 -12.67 -9.53 6.09
C ILE A 119 -12.87 -9.82 4.60
N ILE A 120 -12.40 -10.98 4.14
CA ILE A 120 -12.47 -11.42 2.74
C ILE A 120 -13.37 -12.63 2.52
N ARG A 121 -13.74 -13.37 3.58
CA ARG A 121 -14.73 -14.45 3.52
C ARG A 121 -15.61 -14.48 4.77
N SER A 122 -16.87 -14.86 4.60
CA SER A 122 -17.89 -14.83 5.67
C SER A 122 -17.62 -15.81 6.82
N ASN A 123 -16.73 -16.77 6.62
CA ASN A 123 -16.25 -17.74 7.61
C ASN A 123 -14.96 -17.32 8.33
N GLY A 124 -14.61 -16.02 8.30
CA GLY A 124 -13.57 -15.45 9.16
C GLY A 124 -12.16 -15.41 8.57
N TRP A 125 -12.02 -15.42 7.25
CA TRP A 125 -10.74 -15.09 6.62
C TRP A 125 -10.58 -13.59 6.50
N ILE A 126 -9.43 -13.07 6.91
CA ILE A 126 -9.10 -11.66 6.97
C ILE A 126 -7.73 -11.45 6.32
N VAL A 127 -7.62 -10.44 5.46
CA VAL A 127 -6.33 -9.95 4.97
C VAL A 127 -5.85 -8.79 5.83
N THR A 128 -4.56 -8.72 6.08
CA THR A 128 -3.87 -7.62 6.76
C THR A 128 -2.44 -7.52 6.21
N ASN A 129 -1.59 -6.68 6.81
CA ASN A 129 -0.18 -6.66 6.45
C ASN A 129 0.63 -7.71 7.19
N ALA A 130 1.72 -8.17 6.56
CA ALA A 130 2.69 -9.07 7.18
C ALA A 130 3.24 -8.45 8.48
N HIS A 131 3.69 -7.20 8.42
CA HIS A 131 4.27 -6.53 9.59
C HIS A 131 3.28 -6.26 10.73
N VAL A 132 1.97 -6.34 10.50
CA VAL A 132 0.95 -6.17 11.55
C VAL A 132 0.86 -7.39 12.43
N VAL A 133 1.07 -8.59 11.88
CA VAL A 133 0.91 -9.85 12.61
C VAL A 133 2.25 -10.51 12.95
N ASN A 134 3.32 -10.15 12.23
CA ASN A 134 4.67 -10.60 12.55
C ASN A 134 5.13 -10.01 13.88
N GLY A 135 5.77 -10.81 14.73
CA GLY A 135 6.24 -10.37 16.05
C GLY A 135 5.15 -10.06 17.07
N LEU A 136 3.88 -10.44 16.83
CA LEU A 136 2.81 -10.32 17.82
C LEU A 136 2.51 -11.66 18.53
N GLN A 137 2.40 -11.58 19.85
CA GLN A 137 1.93 -12.66 20.72
C GLN A 137 0.55 -12.35 21.28
N SER A 138 -0.21 -13.40 21.62
CA SER A 138 -1.55 -13.27 22.20
C SER A 138 -2.47 -12.37 21.37
N THR A 139 -2.41 -12.52 20.04
CA THR A 139 -3.08 -11.64 19.08
C THR A 139 -4.59 -11.90 19.05
N LEU A 140 -5.36 -10.82 19.14
CA LEU A 140 -6.81 -10.79 19.06
C LEU A 140 -7.25 -9.99 17.84
N VAL A 141 -8.29 -10.47 17.19
CA VAL A 141 -9.07 -9.72 16.20
C VAL A 141 -10.33 -9.20 16.87
N VAL A 142 -10.62 -7.91 16.73
CA VAL A 142 -11.82 -7.26 17.26
C VAL A 142 -12.64 -6.71 16.10
N THR A 143 -13.87 -7.22 15.96
CA THR A 143 -14.80 -6.79 14.91
C THR A 143 -15.41 -5.41 15.21
N SER A 144 -16.02 -4.79 14.20
CA SER A 144 -16.63 -3.46 14.34
C SER A 144 -17.75 -3.40 15.40
N ASP A 145 -18.43 -4.53 15.66
CA ASP A 145 -19.43 -4.70 16.72
C ASP A 145 -18.82 -5.02 18.10
N GLY A 146 -17.49 -5.08 18.21
CA GLY A 146 -16.75 -5.24 19.46
C GLY A 146 -16.51 -6.67 19.93
N LYS A 147 -16.83 -7.70 19.12
CA LYS A 147 -16.51 -9.09 19.45
C LYS A 147 -15.04 -9.39 19.21
N SER A 148 -14.46 -10.18 20.11
CA SER A 148 -13.04 -10.56 20.06
C SER A 148 -12.88 -12.03 19.68
N TYR A 149 -11.88 -12.31 18.85
CA TYR A 149 -11.56 -13.65 18.37
C TYR A 149 -10.04 -13.89 18.41
N ASN A 150 -9.65 -15.12 18.77
CA ASN A 150 -8.26 -15.57 18.58
C ASN A 150 -8.03 -15.92 17.11
N ILE A 151 -6.80 -15.68 16.64
CA ILE A 151 -6.33 -16.15 15.34
C ILE A 151 -6.05 -17.66 15.43
N THR A 152 -6.55 -18.43 14.47
CA THR A 152 -6.35 -19.89 14.39
C THR A 152 -5.31 -20.29 13.36
N ASP A 153 -5.20 -19.54 12.27
CA ASP A 153 -4.26 -19.80 11.19
C ASP A 153 -3.71 -18.48 10.66
N THR A 154 -2.45 -18.50 10.23
CA THR A 154 -1.74 -17.34 9.72
C THR A 154 -0.84 -17.78 8.58
N TYR A 155 -0.96 -17.10 7.43
CA TYR A 155 -0.06 -17.21 6.29
C TYR A 155 0.52 -15.83 6.01
N ILE A 156 1.84 -15.74 5.88
CA ILE A 156 2.53 -14.46 5.78
C ILE A 156 3.38 -14.46 4.51
N ASP A 157 3.31 -13.37 3.77
CA ASP A 157 4.23 -13.06 2.69
C ASP A 157 4.87 -11.68 2.95
N GLU A 158 6.06 -11.70 3.56
CA GLU A 158 6.78 -10.47 3.91
C GLU A 158 7.17 -9.65 2.67
N THR A 159 7.46 -10.31 1.54
CA THR A 159 7.89 -9.65 0.30
C THR A 159 6.83 -8.72 -0.27
N SER A 160 5.54 -9.08 -0.19
CA SER A 160 4.42 -8.22 -0.57
C SER A 160 3.84 -7.43 0.60
N ASP A 161 4.30 -7.68 1.82
CA ASP A 161 3.72 -7.17 3.06
C ASP A 161 2.23 -7.52 3.22
N ILE A 162 1.82 -8.74 2.83
CA ILE A 162 0.46 -9.25 2.99
C ILE A 162 0.46 -10.46 3.91
N ALA A 163 -0.51 -10.52 4.81
CA ALA A 163 -0.83 -11.70 5.59
C ALA A 163 -2.31 -12.06 5.47
N LEU A 164 -2.58 -13.35 5.51
CA LEU A 164 -3.90 -13.93 5.57
C LEU A 164 -4.06 -14.62 6.92
N ILE A 165 -5.02 -14.16 7.72
CA ILE A 165 -5.33 -14.74 9.02
C ILE A 165 -6.74 -15.32 9.05
N LYS A 166 -6.93 -16.32 9.91
CA LYS A 166 -8.20 -16.99 10.14
C LYS A 166 -8.66 -16.81 11.57
N ILE A 167 -9.96 -16.55 11.74
CA ILE A 167 -10.64 -16.58 13.05
C ILE A 167 -11.85 -17.51 13.03
N ASN A 168 -12.27 -18.00 14.19
CA ASN A 168 -13.47 -18.82 14.34
C ASN A 168 -14.75 -17.97 14.43
N ALA A 169 -15.12 -17.34 13.32
CA ALA A 169 -16.34 -16.56 13.17
C ALA A 169 -17.17 -17.04 11.96
N LYS A 170 -18.48 -16.80 12.00
CA LYS A 170 -19.44 -17.09 10.92
C LYS A 170 -20.28 -15.85 10.63
N ASN A 171 -20.89 -15.82 9.45
CA ASN A 171 -21.78 -14.73 9.01
C ASN A 171 -21.13 -13.35 9.03
N MET A 172 -19.82 -13.29 8.78
CA MET A 172 -19.12 -12.02 8.63
C MET A 172 -19.47 -11.38 7.29
N VAL A 173 -19.32 -10.06 7.19
CA VAL A 173 -19.57 -9.28 5.97
C VAL A 173 -18.24 -9.10 5.23
N PRO A 174 -17.99 -9.79 4.10
CA PRO A 174 -16.76 -9.61 3.34
C PRO A 174 -16.76 -8.29 2.58
N ALA A 175 -15.59 -7.66 2.49
CA ALA A 175 -15.40 -6.52 1.61
C ALA A 175 -15.40 -6.96 0.14
N THR A 176 -15.91 -6.10 -0.74
CA THR A 176 -15.77 -6.29 -2.19
C THR A 176 -14.49 -5.59 -2.65
N PHE A 177 -13.62 -6.31 -3.34
CA PHE A 177 -12.40 -5.76 -3.91
C PHE A 177 -12.66 -5.25 -5.33
N ALA A 178 -12.04 -4.13 -5.69
CA ALA A 178 -12.00 -3.73 -7.08
C ALA A 178 -11.25 -4.80 -7.90
N LYS A 179 -11.66 -5.01 -9.15
CA LYS A 179 -10.98 -5.98 -10.04
C LYS A 179 -9.53 -5.58 -10.30
N SER A 180 -9.28 -4.28 -10.43
CA SER A 180 -7.95 -3.71 -10.58
C SER A 180 -7.97 -2.24 -10.18
N ALA A 181 -6.93 -1.81 -9.48
CA ALA A 181 -6.69 -0.42 -9.14
C ALA A 181 -6.08 0.38 -10.29
N GLN A 182 -5.63 -0.25 -11.38
CA GLN A 182 -5.12 0.44 -12.57
C GLN A 182 -6.19 1.31 -13.25
N ASN A 183 -7.47 1.04 -13.02
CA ASN A 183 -8.58 1.84 -13.53
C ASN A 183 -8.85 3.08 -12.68
N ALA A 184 -8.22 3.22 -11.52
CA ALA A 184 -8.31 4.43 -10.73
C ALA A 184 -7.60 5.58 -11.46
N GLN A 185 -8.01 6.80 -11.17
CA GLN A 185 -7.39 8.02 -11.71
C GLN A 185 -6.82 8.85 -10.58
N VAL A 186 -5.69 9.52 -10.86
CA VAL A 186 -5.15 10.53 -9.95
C VAL A 186 -6.21 11.64 -9.76
N GLY A 187 -6.47 11.98 -8.50
CA GLY A 187 -7.53 12.90 -8.11
C GLY A 187 -8.87 12.25 -7.74
N GLU A 188 -9.05 10.94 -7.98
CA GLU A 188 -10.26 10.25 -7.51
C GLU A 188 -10.33 10.21 -5.99
N ARG A 189 -11.49 10.57 -5.44
CA ARG A 189 -11.76 10.48 -4.00
C ARG A 189 -11.65 9.04 -3.51
N VAL A 190 -11.01 8.88 -2.36
CA VAL A 190 -10.86 7.60 -1.67
C VAL A 190 -11.05 7.78 -0.17
N VAL A 191 -11.41 6.70 0.51
CA VAL A 191 -11.54 6.63 1.97
C VAL A 191 -10.62 5.56 2.50
N ALA A 192 -9.72 5.91 3.42
CA ALA A 192 -8.97 4.94 4.20
C ALA A 192 -9.70 4.68 5.52
N ILE A 193 -9.81 3.42 5.93
CA ILE A 193 -10.46 3.05 7.19
C ILE A 193 -9.51 2.18 8.00
N GLY A 194 -9.42 2.42 9.31
CA GLY A 194 -8.56 1.62 10.16
C GLY A 194 -8.61 1.98 11.64
N THR A 195 -7.56 1.60 12.35
CA THR A 195 -7.42 1.73 13.80
C THR A 195 -6.21 2.61 14.10
N PRO A 196 -6.28 3.94 13.89
CA PRO A 196 -5.13 4.81 14.00
C PRO A 196 -4.73 5.04 15.46
N ILE A 197 -3.43 5.03 15.77
CA ILE A 197 -2.78 5.52 17.01
C ILE A 197 -3.14 4.74 18.29
N SER A 198 -4.43 4.54 18.55
CA SER A 198 -4.97 3.83 19.70
C SER A 198 -6.05 2.86 19.23
N PHE A 199 -6.09 1.68 19.86
CA PHE A 199 -7.12 0.69 19.58
C PHE A 199 -8.55 1.16 19.92
N SER A 200 -8.69 2.17 20.79
CA SER A 200 -9.98 2.82 21.05
C SER A 200 -10.54 3.57 19.84
N LEU A 201 -9.69 3.93 18.88
CA LEU A 201 -10.04 4.64 17.65
C LEU A 201 -10.31 3.69 16.47
N ARG A 202 -10.51 2.39 16.73
CA ARG A 202 -10.83 1.40 15.69
C ARG A 202 -11.98 1.86 14.80
N ASN A 203 -11.89 1.51 13.52
CA ASN A 203 -12.88 1.83 12.49
C ASN A 203 -13.04 3.35 12.24
N SER A 204 -11.95 4.12 12.39
CA SER A 204 -11.88 5.53 11.98
C SER A 204 -11.71 5.64 10.47
N ALA A 205 -12.36 6.63 9.86
CA ALA A 205 -12.29 6.90 8.42
C ALA A 205 -11.58 8.23 8.14
N THR A 206 -10.72 8.25 7.12
CA THR A 206 -10.07 9.45 6.60
C THR A 206 -10.29 9.54 5.09
N VAL A 207 -10.53 10.75 4.59
CA VAL A 207 -10.85 11.00 3.18
C VAL A 207 -9.67 11.70 2.53
N GLY A 208 -9.41 11.35 1.28
CA GLY A 208 -8.38 11.95 0.44
C GLY A 208 -8.65 11.63 -1.02
N VAL A 209 -7.61 11.70 -1.82
CA VAL A 209 -7.59 11.31 -3.22
C VAL A 209 -6.46 10.34 -3.52
N VAL A 210 -6.57 9.62 -4.63
CA VAL A 210 -5.41 8.98 -5.25
C VAL A 210 -4.44 10.07 -5.71
N SER A 211 -3.29 10.18 -5.07
CA SER A 211 -2.24 11.15 -5.43
C SER A 211 -1.29 10.60 -6.51
N GLY A 212 -1.24 9.28 -6.66
CA GLY A 212 -0.35 8.63 -7.60
C GLY A 212 -0.63 7.15 -7.74
N LEU A 213 -0.31 6.62 -8.91
CA LEU A 213 -0.40 5.19 -9.21
C LEU A 213 0.98 4.69 -9.62
N ASN A 214 1.14 3.36 -9.59
CA ASN A 214 2.33 2.67 -10.08
C ASN A 214 3.64 3.12 -9.40
N ARG A 215 3.59 3.39 -8.09
CA ARG A 215 4.79 3.78 -7.32
C ARG A 215 5.60 2.55 -6.98
N GLY A 216 6.88 2.50 -7.36
CA GLY A 216 7.80 1.38 -7.07
C GLY A 216 8.77 1.66 -5.92
N ILE A 217 8.41 2.54 -4.99
CA ILE A 217 9.36 3.06 -4.00
C ILE A 217 9.61 2.00 -2.92
N ASN A 218 10.83 1.45 -2.88
CA ASN A 218 11.31 0.48 -1.88
C ASN A 218 10.35 -0.69 -1.63
N ALA A 219 9.65 -1.14 -2.67
CA ALA A 219 8.65 -2.19 -2.58
C ALA A 219 8.86 -3.21 -3.70
N SER A 220 8.47 -4.46 -3.45
CA SER A 220 8.58 -5.53 -4.45
C SER A 220 7.55 -5.39 -5.57
N TYR A 221 6.47 -4.65 -5.34
CA TYR A 221 5.35 -4.44 -6.25
C TYR A 221 4.98 -2.97 -6.34
N ARG A 222 4.21 -2.63 -7.37
CA ARG A 222 3.68 -1.27 -7.55
C ARG A 222 2.65 -0.95 -6.46
N LEU A 223 2.66 0.28 -5.97
CA LEU A 223 1.78 0.79 -4.92
C LEU A 223 0.89 1.93 -5.43
N ILE A 224 -0.25 2.10 -4.76
CA ILE A 224 -1.12 3.28 -4.87
C ILE A 224 -0.65 4.29 -3.83
N GLN A 225 -0.52 5.55 -4.22
CA GLN A 225 -0.27 6.66 -3.33
C GLN A 225 -1.56 7.43 -3.09
N SER A 226 -1.85 7.78 -1.84
CA SER A 226 -2.95 8.68 -1.47
C SER A 226 -2.51 9.72 -0.44
N ASP A 227 -3.28 10.80 -0.36
CA ASP A 227 -3.13 11.85 0.66
C ASP A 227 -4.09 11.66 1.84
N THR A 228 -4.75 10.50 1.92
CA THR A 228 -5.51 10.11 3.11
C THR A 228 -4.59 10.13 4.33
N ALA A 229 -5.12 10.56 5.48
CA ALA A 229 -4.38 10.51 6.72
C ALA A 229 -4.17 9.05 7.15
N ILE A 230 -3.02 8.48 6.77
CA ILE A 230 -2.55 7.14 7.16
C ILE A 230 -1.52 7.30 8.28
N ASN A 231 -1.89 6.89 9.48
CA ASN A 231 -1.03 6.86 10.67
C ASN A 231 -0.75 5.39 11.07
N PRO A 232 0.25 5.13 11.92
CA PRO A 232 0.42 3.82 12.53
C PRO A 232 -0.91 3.28 13.09
N GLY A 233 -1.20 2.01 12.77
CA GLY A 233 -2.47 1.35 13.12
C GLY A 233 -3.53 1.30 12.00
N ASN A 234 -3.42 2.16 10.96
CA ASN A 234 -4.22 2.02 9.74
C ASN A 234 -3.70 0.91 8.80
N SER A 235 -2.46 0.46 9.00
CA SER A 235 -1.84 -0.64 8.28
C SER A 235 -2.72 -1.89 8.34
N GLY A 236 -2.95 -2.50 7.18
CA GLY A 236 -3.81 -3.65 6.93
C GLY A 236 -5.27 -3.30 6.69
N GLY A 237 -5.66 -2.03 6.83
CA GLY A 237 -7.00 -1.52 6.53
C GLY A 237 -7.22 -1.19 5.05
N PRO A 238 -8.48 -1.03 4.61
CA PRO A 238 -8.77 -0.80 3.21
C PRO A 238 -8.59 0.67 2.80
N LEU A 239 -8.14 0.87 1.57
CA LEU A 239 -8.36 2.08 0.78
C LEU A 239 -9.54 1.84 -0.16
N VAL A 240 -10.60 2.62 -0.06
CA VAL A 240 -11.91 2.35 -0.68
C VAL A 240 -12.25 3.45 -1.67
N ASN A 241 -12.73 3.08 -2.86
CA ASN A 241 -13.23 4.06 -3.85
C ASN A 241 -14.66 4.53 -3.54
N MET A 242 -15.16 5.48 -4.34
CA MET A 242 -16.53 5.99 -4.21
C MET A 242 -17.63 4.98 -4.57
N LYS A 243 -17.29 3.77 -5.02
CA LYS A 243 -18.23 2.66 -5.24
C LYS A 243 -18.33 1.73 -4.02
N GLY A 244 -17.50 1.95 -2.99
CA GLY A 244 -17.42 1.05 -1.84
C GLY A 244 -16.54 -0.18 -2.07
N GLU A 245 -15.74 -0.20 -3.13
CA GLU A 245 -14.82 -1.29 -3.43
C GLU A 245 -13.43 -1.00 -2.85
N VAL A 246 -12.76 -2.02 -2.32
CA VAL A 246 -11.37 -1.94 -1.84
C VAL A 246 -10.43 -1.84 -3.04
N LEU A 247 -9.81 -0.66 -3.23
CA LEU A 247 -8.76 -0.41 -4.22
C LEU A 247 -7.40 -0.95 -3.76
N GLY A 248 -7.16 -1.03 -2.46
CA GLY A 248 -5.91 -1.56 -1.93
C GLY A 248 -5.92 -1.72 -0.41
N ILE A 249 -4.84 -2.32 0.10
CA ILE A 249 -4.59 -2.49 1.54
C ILE A 249 -3.50 -1.52 1.96
N ASN A 250 -3.79 -0.64 2.91
CA ASN A 250 -2.86 0.36 3.43
C ASN A 250 -1.68 -0.36 4.08
N SER A 251 -0.43 -0.08 3.68
CA SER A 251 0.77 -0.77 4.20
C SER A 251 1.62 0.14 5.05
N MET A 252 2.31 1.06 4.40
CA MET A 252 3.35 1.85 5.01
C MET A 252 3.21 3.31 4.59
N LYS A 253 3.66 4.17 5.50
CA LYS A 253 3.95 5.58 5.27
C LYS A 253 5.47 5.73 5.33
N PHE A 254 6.04 6.60 4.50
CA PHE A 254 7.34 7.19 4.83
C PHE A 254 7.15 8.10 6.05
N ALA A 255 7.30 7.54 7.24
CA ALA A 255 7.26 8.30 8.48
C ALA A 255 8.63 8.94 8.72
N ALA A 256 8.89 10.05 8.04
CA ALA A 256 9.97 10.97 8.40
C ALA A 256 9.36 12.24 9.00
N VAL A 257 10.09 12.90 9.92
CA VAL A 257 9.66 14.20 10.48
C VAL A 257 9.44 15.19 9.35
N GLY A 258 8.23 15.76 9.26
CA GLY A 258 7.84 16.70 8.20
C GLY A 258 7.23 16.08 6.94
N VAL A 259 7.06 14.76 6.87
CA VAL A 259 6.33 14.09 5.77
C VAL A 259 4.91 13.75 6.23
N GLU A 260 3.95 14.53 5.73
CA GLU A 260 2.52 14.36 5.99
C GLU A 260 1.77 13.92 4.71
N ASN A 261 0.63 13.24 4.88
CA ASN A 261 -0.29 12.87 3.79
C ASN A 261 0.37 12.16 2.61
N MET A 262 1.24 11.19 2.89
CA MET A 262 1.87 10.35 1.89
C MET A 262 1.68 8.88 2.28
N GLY A 263 0.47 8.38 2.05
CA GLY A 263 0.06 7.01 2.32
C GLY A 263 0.29 6.10 1.11
N PHE A 264 0.72 4.87 1.35
CA PHE A 264 0.85 3.85 0.32
C PHE A 264 0.00 2.62 0.60
N SER A 265 -0.69 2.14 -0.44
CA SER A 265 -1.55 0.97 -0.37
C SER A 265 -1.14 -0.05 -1.44
N ILE A 266 -1.12 -1.33 -1.07
CA ILE A 266 -0.90 -2.45 -1.96
C ILE A 266 -2.15 -2.61 -2.84
N PRO A 267 -2.05 -2.57 -4.18
CA PRO A 267 -3.21 -2.62 -5.08
C PRO A 267 -4.04 -3.89 -4.94
N SER A 268 -5.34 -3.76 -5.15
CA SER A 268 -6.34 -4.84 -5.06
C SER A 268 -5.97 -6.10 -5.84
N GLU A 269 -5.40 -5.96 -7.03
CA GLU A 269 -4.97 -7.06 -7.91
C GLU A 269 -3.72 -7.77 -7.37
N THR A 270 -2.82 -7.04 -6.70
CA THR A 270 -1.64 -7.62 -6.03
C THR A 270 -2.08 -8.38 -4.79
N VAL A 271 -2.99 -7.81 -4.00
CA VAL A 271 -3.59 -8.47 -2.83
C VAL A 271 -4.30 -9.76 -3.23
N GLN A 272 -5.12 -9.72 -4.29
CA GLN A 272 -5.81 -10.91 -4.81
C GLN A 272 -4.85 -11.98 -5.32
N TYR A 273 -3.80 -11.59 -6.07
CA TYR A 273 -2.76 -12.51 -6.50
C TYR A 273 -2.10 -13.24 -5.32
N VAL A 274 -1.70 -12.50 -4.29
CA VAL A 274 -1.07 -13.06 -3.09
C VAL A 274 -2.04 -13.98 -2.35
N ILE A 275 -3.28 -13.55 -2.11
CA ILE A 275 -4.30 -14.34 -1.41
C ILE A 275 -4.55 -15.68 -2.11
N VAL A 276 -4.64 -15.69 -3.45
CA VAL A 276 -4.84 -16.93 -4.22
C VAL A 276 -3.69 -17.91 -4.00
N GLN A 277 -2.45 -17.42 -4.04
CA GLN A 277 -1.26 -18.26 -3.82
C GLN A 277 -1.20 -18.78 -2.38
N LEU A 278 -1.43 -17.92 -1.37
CA LEU A 278 -1.46 -18.32 0.03
C LEU A 278 -2.54 -19.38 0.32
N PHE A 279 -3.72 -19.27 -0.29
CA PHE A 279 -4.76 -20.30 -0.16
C PHE A 279 -4.39 -21.62 -0.83
N LYS A 280 -3.72 -21.57 -1.98
CA LYS A 280 -3.44 -22.75 -2.80
C LYS A 280 -2.21 -23.52 -2.33
N TYR A 281 -1.16 -22.80 -1.93
CA TYR A 281 0.16 -23.36 -1.67
C TYR A 281 0.67 -23.10 -0.25
N GLY A 282 0.02 -22.23 0.52
CA GLY A 282 0.50 -21.79 1.84
C GLY A 282 1.61 -20.73 1.78
N GLU A 283 2.15 -20.45 0.59
CA GLU A 283 3.19 -19.46 0.32
C GLU A 283 2.98 -18.81 -1.05
N VAL A 284 3.64 -17.69 -1.30
CA VAL A 284 3.61 -17.04 -2.62
C VAL A 284 4.79 -17.52 -3.47
N GLN A 285 4.51 -18.39 -4.43
CA GLN A 285 5.51 -18.88 -5.36
C GLN A 285 5.85 -17.80 -6.40
N ARG A 286 7.05 -17.24 -6.31
CA ARG A 286 7.54 -16.23 -7.26
C ARG A 286 8.51 -16.87 -8.25
N PRO A 287 8.24 -16.80 -9.57
CA PRO A 287 9.24 -17.22 -10.54
C PRO A 287 10.46 -16.32 -10.45
N SER A 288 11.61 -16.88 -10.80
CA SER A 288 12.88 -16.16 -10.88
C SER A 288 13.55 -16.48 -12.20
N LEU A 289 14.23 -15.50 -12.78
CA LEU A 289 15.13 -15.74 -13.92
C LEU A 289 16.42 -16.45 -13.49
N GLY A 290 16.70 -16.53 -12.18
CA GLY A 290 17.97 -16.99 -11.66
C GLY A 290 19.11 -16.03 -12.03
N LEU A 291 18.83 -14.72 -12.00
CA LEU A 291 19.77 -13.66 -12.33
C LEU A 291 19.87 -12.69 -11.16
N SER A 292 21.09 -12.25 -10.85
CA SER A 292 21.31 -11.03 -10.07
C SER A 292 21.45 -9.87 -11.05
N MET A 293 20.64 -8.84 -10.87
CA MET A 293 20.57 -7.71 -11.79
C MET A 293 20.73 -6.39 -11.04
N GLU A 294 21.23 -5.39 -11.74
CA GLU A 294 21.37 -4.02 -11.27
C GLU A 294 20.56 -3.08 -12.15
N GLU A 295 19.76 -2.24 -11.51
CA GLU A 295 18.99 -1.19 -12.16
C GLU A 295 19.91 -0.04 -12.58
N SER A 296 19.53 0.71 -13.61
CA SER A 296 20.30 1.91 -13.97
C SER A 296 20.17 2.98 -12.89
N TRP A 297 21.15 3.88 -12.81
CA TRP A 297 21.07 5.03 -11.90
C TRP A 297 19.75 5.80 -12.09
N SER A 298 19.33 6.02 -13.34
CA SER A 298 18.09 6.70 -13.69
C SER A 298 16.87 6.00 -13.07
N ALA A 299 16.81 4.66 -13.13
CA ALA A 299 15.74 3.87 -12.53
C ALA A 299 15.76 3.98 -11.00
N ILE A 300 16.94 3.86 -10.39
CA ILE A 300 17.14 3.95 -8.93
C ILE A 300 16.67 5.31 -8.39
N VAL A 301 16.99 6.40 -9.07
CA VAL A 301 16.58 7.76 -8.64
C VAL A 301 15.16 8.14 -9.09
N GLY A 302 14.47 7.26 -9.83
CA GLY A 302 13.09 7.47 -10.28
C GLY A 302 12.93 8.41 -11.48
N LEU A 303 13.98 8.63 -12.27
CA LEU A 303 13.87 9.35 -13.54
C LEU A 303 13.16 8.47 -14.58
N PRO A 304 12.29 9.03 -15.42
CA PRO A 304 11.76 8.31 -16.58
C PRO A 304 12.92 7.77 -17.43
N THR A 305 12.98 6.46 -17.64
CA THR A 305 14.08 5.83 -18.35
C THR A 305 13.65 4.56 -19.07
N ASP A 306 14.33 4.29 -20.19
CA ASP A 306 14.31 3.03 -20.93
C ASP A 306 15.67 2.30 -20.81
N ASP A 307 16.48 2.64 -19.81
CA ASP A 307 17.73 1.94 -19.55
C ASP A 307 17.46 0.48 -19.16
N PRO A 308 18.25 -0.49 -19.67
CA PRO A 308 18.09 -1.88 -19.30
C PRO A 308 18.68 -2.19 -17.93
N LEU A 309 18.24 -3.31 -17.34
CA LEU A 309 18.92 -3.86 -16.17
C LEU A 309 20.19 -4.58 -16.61
N THR A 310 21.28 -4.40 -15.88
CA THR A 310 22.55 -5.11 -16.14
C THR A 310 22.59 -6.40 -15.34
N ILE A 311 22.99 -7.50 -15.97
CA ILE A 311 23.12 -8.81 -15.31
C ILE A 311 24.48 -8.87 -14.63
N ASN A 312 24.48 -8.85 -13.31
CA ASN A 312 25.70 -8.92 -12.50
C ASN A 312 26.16 -10.36 -12.27
N LYS A 313 25.21 -11.29 -12.09
CA LYS A 313 25.49 -12.72 -11.91
C LYS A 313 24.43 -13.60 -12.56
N VAL A 314 24.86 -14.74 -13.07
CA VAL A 314 23.97 -15.80 -13.56
C VAL A 314 23.95 -16.94 -12.54
N LEU A 315 22.83 -17.09 -11.85
CA LEU A 315 22.68 -17.98 -10.69
C LEU A 315 22.08 -19.34 -11.07
N SER A 316 21.14 -19.40 -12.01
CA SER A 316 20.52 -20.66 -12.45
C SER A 316 21.25 -21.31 -13.62
N ASP A 317 21.21 -22.64 -13.69
CA ASP A 317 21.76 -23.38 -14.81
C ASP A 317 20.90 -23.24 -16.08
N GLU A 318 19.61 -23.00 -15.93
CA GLU A 318 18.68 -22.71 -17.03
C GLU A 318 19.06 -21.41 -17.74
N ALA A 319 19.41 -20.37 -16.98
CA ALA A 319 19.89 -19.10 -17.55
C ALA A 319 21.22 -19.27 -18.29
N LYS A 320 22.16 -20.05 -17.72
CA LYS A 320 23.44 -20.39 -18.39
C LYS A 320 23.19 -21.18 -19.68
N LYS A 321 22.31 -22.19 -19.64
CA LYS A 321 21.92 -22.99 -20.82
C LYS A 321 21.24 -22.15 -21.90
N ALA A 322 20.47 -21.13 -21.50
CA ALA A 322 19.88 -20.16 -22.42
C ALA A 322 20.92 -19.24 -23.08
N GLY A 323 22.18 -19.26 -22.61
CA GLY A 323 23.28 -18.48 -23.17
C GLY A 323 23.45 -17.09 -22.55
N ILE A 324 22.75 -16.81 -21.44
CA ILE A 324 22.83 -15.55 -20.70
C ILE A 324 24.18 -15.47 -19.96
N ARG A 325 24.80 -14.29 -19.96
CA ARG A 325 26.12 -14.04 -19.37
C ARG A 325 26.11 -12.81 -18.47
N GLU A 326 27.11 -12.73 -17.59
CA GLU A 326 27.39 -11.51 -16.83
C GLU A 326 27.72 -10.36 -17.80
N ASN A 327 27.25 -9.16 -17.46
CA ASN A 327 27.29 -7.94 -18.25
C ASN A 327 26.37 -7.93 -19.49
N ASP A 328 25.56 -8.98 -19.70
CA ASP A 328 24.40 -8.86 -20.58
C ASP A 328 23.39 -7.87 -19.97
N VAL A 329 22.52 -7.33 -20.80
CA VAL A 329 21.52 -6.34 -20.38
C VAL A 329 20.11 -6.79 -20.75
N LEU A 330 19.18 -6.68 -19.81
CA LEU A 330 17.78 -7.05 -19.97
C LEU A 330 16.95 -5.83 -20.36
N TYR A 331 16.48 -5.82 -21.60
CA TYR A 331 15.60 -4.78 -22.13
C TYR A 331 14.11 -5.09 -21.89
N SER A 332 13.68 -6.33 -22.09
CA SER A 332 12.25 -6.68 -22.06
C SER A 332 12.01 -8.13 -21.69
N ILE A 333 10.82 -8.40 -21.14
CA ILE A 333 10.30 -9.76 -20.89
C ILE A 333 9.01 -9.89 -21.71
N ASN A 334 8.92 -10.93 -22.56
CA ASN A 334 7.77 -11.13 -23.47
C ASN A 334 7.41 -9.87 -24.28
N GLY A 335 8.43 -9.15 -24.78
CA GLY A 335 8.25 -7.92 -25.55
C GLY A 335 7.79 -6.70 -24.75
N LYS A 336 7.58 -6.81 -23.44
CA LYS A 336 7.26 -5.68 -22.57
C LYS A 336 8.52 -5.14 -21.91
N ARG A 337 8.69 -3.83 -22.00
CA ARG A 337 9.82 -3.10 -21.44
C ARG A 337 9.92 -3.32 -19.93
N VAL A 338 11.13 -3.60 -19.45
CA VAL A 338 11.46 -3.61 -18.02
C VAL A 338 12.66 -2.69 -17.79
N SER A 339 12.61 -1.97 -16.67
CA SER A 339 13.65 -1.02 -16.24
C SER A 339 14.02 -1.20 -14.76
N SER A 340 13.18 -1.90 -14.00
CA SER A 340 13.33 -2.15 -12.57
C SER A 340 12.96 -3.59 -12.20
N VAL A 341 13.41 -4.04 -11.03
CA VAL A 341 13.00 -5.30 -10.41
C VAL A 341 11.49 -5.30 -10.15
N VAL A 342 10.91 -4.14 -9.82
CA VAL A 342 9.45 -3.98 -9.68
C VAL A 342 8.74 -4.33 -10.99
N ASP A 343 9.25 -3.87 -12.14
CA ASP A 343 8.66 -4.22 -13.44
C ASP A 343 8.70 -5.74 -13.68
N ILE A 344 9.80 -6.39 -13.32
CA ILE A 344 9.95 -7.84 -13.46
C ILE A 344 8.92 -8.58 -12.60
N ASN A 345 8.75 -8.17 -11.34
CA ASN A 345 7.76 -8.76 -10.44
C ASN A 345 6.32 -8.53 -10.92
N GLU A 346 6.00 -7.34 -11.42
CA GLU A 346 4.71 -7.04 -12.04
C GLU A 346 4.45 -7.89 -13.29
N MET A 347 5.48 -8.10 -14.11
CA MET A 347 5.41 -8.97 -15.28
C MET A 347 5.15 -10.42 -14.90
N PHE A 348 5.86 -10.94 -13.90
CA PHE A 348 5.67 -12.30 -13.40
C PHE A 348 4.32 -12.51 -12.75
N LYS A 349 3.82 -11.52 -12.00
CA LYS A 349 2.45 -11.53 -11.47
C LYS A 349 1.43 -11.75 -12.59
N LEU A 350 1.60 -11.12 -13.76
CA LEU A 350 0.67 -11.28 -14.89
C LEU A 350 0.80 -12.63 -15.61
N ILE A 351 1.99 -13.21 -15.66
CA ILE A 351 2.25 -14.49 -16.32
C ILE A 351 1.82 -15.67 -15.45
N CYS A 352 2.04 -15.57 -14.14
CA CYS A 352 1.77 -16.61 -13.15
C CYS A 352 0.42 -16.45 -12.43
N GLN A 353 -0.42 -15.52 -12.88
CA GLN A 353 -1.85 -15.61 -12.60
C GLN A 353 -2.35 -16.87 -13.30
N ASP A 354 -2.39 -17.98 -12.55
CA ASP A 354 -3.20 -19.15 -12.89
C ASP A 354 -4.57 -18.60 -13.33
N LYS A 355 -4.83 -18.61 -14.64
CA LYS A 355 -6.19 -18.42 -15.12
C LYS A 355 -6.99 -19.59 -14.49
N PRO A 356 -8.18 -19.29 -13.94
CA PRO A 356 -8.93 -20.22 -13.10
C PRO A 356 -9.08 -21.61 -13.71
#